data_AF-A0A1X7SNR8-F1
#
_entry.id   AF-A0A1X7SNR8-F1
#
_cell.length_a   1.000
_cell.length_b   1.000
_cell.length_c   1.000
_cell.angle_alpha   90.00
_cell.angle_beta   90.00
_cell.angle_gamma   90.00
#
_symmetry.space_group_name_H-M   'P 1'
#
loop_
_entity.id
_entity.type
_entity.pdbx_description
1 polymer ?
#
loop_
_entity_poly.entity_id
_entity_poly.type
_entity_poly.pdbx_seq_one_letter_code
_entity_poly.pdbx_strand_id
1 'polypeptide(L)'
;MLLLLSGDVEVNPGPMIDDRPGISLLTLWLEPLVDWQPFGSCLPGITQHDVSIIEAESSSVNDQKRKLYSKWLSVSPEATWNDVITALKIRRENTLAQNIKEMIEGHPSVPNASTGTAVEIMFNTQEDEEEVLHSLTELNKSFTSLMLKVRTAFDEKVASDPKLLIDITRWIETYMNWTDKLTNASLNETFKIIHPFYDFIDCSLIVDMSEVFLQDSVFSDDGWRIVSELQIYKKKTNKFRFSAKVHHLNESLKTIYEQHIPDTSKMPMIVMKLHNPWDSSNIKVLSLLIHNLFPVGHHQSTMNYITISFEGTDNVSIDVGGIFDNA
;
A
#
# COMPACT_ATOMS: atom_id res chain seq x y z
N MET A 1 -8.03 54.20 -3.79
CA MET A 1 -6.85 53.73 -3.03
C MET A 1 -7.26 52.43 -2.36
N LEU A 2 -7.01 51.29 -3.01
CA LEU A 2 -7.35 49.96 -2.51
C LEU A 2 -6.11 49.38 -1.84
N LEU A 3 -6.18 49.14 -0.53
CA LEU A 3 -5.18 48.44 0.26
C LEU A 3 -5.39 46.93 0.05
N LEU A 4 -4.46 46.27 -0.63
CA LEU A 4 -4.37 44.81 -0.66
C LEU A 4 -3.57 44.36 0.57
N LEU A 5 -4.28 43.74 1.52
CA LEU A 5 -3.67 42.93 2.58
C LEU A 5 -3.25 41.61 1.93
N SER A 6 -1.99 41.50 1.51
CA SER A 6 -1.37 40.21 1.25
C SER A 6 -1.06 39.56 2.60
N GLY A 7 -1.97 38.70 3.07
CA GLY A 7 -1.63 37.74 4.10
C GLY A 7 -0.72 36.68 3.47
N ASP A 8 0.55 36.69 3.85
CA ASP A 8 1.46 35.59 3.56
C ASP A 8 0.86 34.31 4.18
N VAL A 9 0.54 33.33 3.33
CA VAL A 9 0.19 31.98 3.78
C VAL A 9 1.50 31.34 4.23
N GLU A 10 1.68 31.24 5.54
CA GLU A 10 2.76 30.49 6.17
C GLU A 10 2.60 29.01 5.75
N VAL A 11 3.38 28.59 4.75
CA VAL A 11 3.46 27.19 4.30
C VAL A 11 4.06 26.41 5.46
N ASN A 12 3.21 25.71 6.21
CA ASN A 12 3.66 24.95 7.36
C ASN A 12 4.53 23.77 6.86
N PRO A 13 5.79 23.65 7.30
CA PRO A 13 6.63 22.52 6.93
C PRO A 13 5.97 21.21 7.38
N GLY A 14 6.13 20.15 6.60
CA GLY A 14 5.67 18.81 6.99
C GLY A 14 6.28 18.34 8.31
N PRO A 15 5.93 17.13 8.80
CA PRO A 15 6.39 16.64 10.09
C PRO A 15 7.92 16.72 10.18
N MET A 16 8.42 17.44 11.18
CA MET A 16 9.84 17.58 11.47
C MET A 16 10.36 16.38 12.24
N ILE A 17 11.68 16.20 12.24
CA ILE A 17 12.32 15.07 12.94
C ILE A 17 12.09 15.08 14.46
N ASP A 18 11.82 16.27 15.00
CA ASP A 18 11.52 16.50 16.41
C ASP A 18 9.99 16.48 16.68
N ASP A 19 9.16 16.29 15.65
CA ASP A 19 7.72 16.20 15.83
C ASP A 19 7.30 14.85 16.41
N ARG A 20 6.20 14.88 17.16
CA ARG A 20 5.60 13.69 17.74
C ARG A 20 4.88 12.86 16.68
N PRO A 21 5.21 11.58 16.52
CA PRO A 21 4.60 10.75 15.49
C PRO A 21 3.16 10.36 15.87
N GLY A 22 2.26 10.38 14.87
CA GLY A 22 0.91 9.84 15.02
C GLY A 22 0.87 8.32 14.82
N ILE A 23 -0.05 7.63 15.49
CA ILE A 23 -0.23 6.15 15.38
C ILE A 23 -0.42 5.72 13.93
N SER A 24 -1.17 6.49 13.13
CA SER A 24 -1.41 6.20 11.72
C SER A 24 -0.13 6.20 10.90
N LEU A 25 0.74 7.20 11.12
CA LEU A 25 2.03 7.29 10.42
C LEU A 25 3.01 6.22 10.90
N LEU A 26 3.07 5.93 12.20
CA LEU A 26 3.89 4.82 12.73
C LEU A 26 3.46 3.48 12.13
N THR A 27 2.16 3.25 12.01
CA THR A 27 1.63 2.01 11.42
C THR A 27 1.97 1.89 9.94
N LEU A 28 1.96 3.02 9.22
CA LEU A 28 2.25 3.06 7.79
C LEU A 28 3.75 2.92 7.51
N TRP A 29 4.58 3.75 8.15
CA TRP A 29 6.00 3.85 7.85
C TRP A 29 6.84 2.72 8.44
N LEU A 30 6.35 2.04 9.49
CA LEU A 30 7.00 0.86 10.10
C LEU A 30 6.31 -0.45 9.69
N GLU A 31 5.52 -0.45 8.62
CA GLU A 31 4.92 -1.68 8.08
C GLU A 31 5.98 -2.74 7.71
N PRO A 32 7.12 -2.39 7.06
CA PRO A 32 8.14 -3.37 6.65
C PRO A 32 8.83 -4.09 7.81
N LEU A 33 8.74 -3.53 9.02
CA LEU A 33 9.41 -4.05 10.21
C LEU A 33 8.73 -5.31 10.74
N VAL A 34 9.02 -6.48 10.17
CA VAL A 34 8.38 -7.76 10.57
C VAL A 34 8.67 -8.10 12.04
N ASP A 35 9.94 -7.95 12.46
CA ASP A 35 10.40 -8.23 13.82
C ASP A 35 10.27 -6.98 14.72
N TRP A 36 9.05 -6.74 15.20
CA TRP A 36 8.72 -5.53 15.96
C TRP A 36 9.21 -5.56 17.43
N GLN A 37 9.34 -6.73 18.06
CA GLN A 37 9.66 -6.86 19.50
C GLN A 37 11.01 -6.23 19.86
N PRO A 38 12.10 -6.50 19.09
CA PRO A 38 13.40 -5.93 19.42
C PRO A 38 13.46 -4.43 19.15
N PHE A 39 12.71 -3.94 18.16
CA PHE A 39 12.53 -2.51 17.92
C PHE A 39 11.78 -1.84 19.06
N GLY A 40 10.66 -2.42 19.51
CA GLY A 40 9.86 -1.91 20.62
C GLY A 40 10.69 -1.77 21.90
N SER A 41 11.61 -2.70 22.14
CA SER A 41 12.54 -2.67 23.29
C SER A 41 13.58 -1.55 23.21
N CYS A 42 13.77 -0.95 22.03
CA CYS A 42 14.66 0.20 21.83
C CYS A 42 13.93 1.54 21.90
N LEU A 43 12.60 1.55 22.02
CA LEU A 43 11.82 2.77 22.16
C LEU A 43 11.90 3.31 23.60
N PRO A 44 12.08 4.62 23.79
CA PRO A 44 12.12 5.22 25.12
C PRO A 44 10.86 4.89 25.93
N GLY A 45 11.04 4.44 27.17
CA GLY A 45 9.94 4.15 28.10
C GLY A 45 9.24 2.80 27.92
N ILE A 46 9.54 2.04 26.86
CA ILE A 46 9.04 0.66 26.70
C ILE A 46 9.94 -0.31 27.44
N THR A 47 9.34 -1.18 28.25
CA THR A 47 10.05 -2.26 28.95
C THR A 47 9.89 -3.60 28.24
N GLN A 48 10.79 -4.54 28.52
CA GLN A 48 10.66 -5.93 28.06
C GLN A 48 9.34 -6.57 28.51
N HIS A 49 8.85 -6.18 29.69
CA HIS A 49 7.58 -6.66 30.22
C HIS A 49 6.39 -6.19 29.35
N ASP A 50 6.39 -4.93 28.92
CA ASP A 50 5.36 -4.41 28.02
C ASP A 50 5.34 -5.16 26.69
N VAL A 51 6.52 -5.45 26.12
CA VAL A 51 6.65 -6.23 24.88
C VAL A 51 6.06 -7.63 25.04
N SER A 52 6.39 -8.33 26.14
CA SER A 52 5.83 -9.66 26.41
C SER A 52 4.32 -9.66 26.63
N ILE A 53 3.76 -8.62 27.26
CA ILE A 53 2.30 -8.48 27.40
C ILE A 53 1.65 -8.30 26.03
N ILE A 54 2.16 -7.39 25.21
CA ILE A 54 1.60 -7.11 23.88
C ILE A 54 1.63 -8.36 22.99
N GLU A 55 2.72 -9.12 23.04
CA GLU A 55 2.86 -10.39 22.32
C GLU A 55 1.82 -11.43 22.77
N ALA A 56 1.54 -11.53 24.07
CA ALA A 56 0.58 -12.49 24.62
C ALA A 56 -0.89 -12.10 24.38
N GLU A 57 -1.20 -10.81 24.29
CA GLU A 57 -2.58 -10.31 24.21
C GLU A 57 -3.14 -10.16 22.78
N SER A 58 -2.31 -10.33 21.75
CA SER A 58 -2.68 -10.03 20.36
C SER A 58 -2.33 -11.17 19.42
N SER A 59 -3.30 -11.58 18.59
CA SER A 59 -3.17 -12.73 17.69
C SER A 59 -2.55 -12.39 16.33
N SER A 60 -2.39 -11.11 15.98
CA SER A 60 -1.78 -10.68 14.72
C SER A 60 -0.66 -9.66 14.94
N VAL A 61 0.38 -9.75 14.10
CA VAL A 61 1.54 -8.84 14.15
C VAL A 61 1.12 -7.37 13.97
N ASN A 62 0.13 -7.09 13.13
CA ASN A 62 -0.35 -5.73 12.91
C ASN A 62 -1.06 -5.15 14.14
N ASP A 63 -1.82 -5.97 14.87
CA ASP A 63 -2.45 -5.56 16.13
C ASP A 63 -1.39 -5.36 17.23
N GLN A 64 -0.39 -6.24 17.31
CA GLN A 64 0.75 -6.11 18.22
C GLN A 64 1.50 -4.79 17.99
N LYS A 65 1.84 -4.46 16.73
CA LYS A 65 2.48 -3.19 16.37
C LYS A 65 1.65 -1.98 16.79
N ARG A 66 0.33 -1.98 16.51
CA ARG A 66 -0.57 -0.89 16.91
C ARG A 66 -0.62 -0.71 18.43
N LYS A 67 -0.68 -1.82 19.19
CA LYS A 67 -0.63 -1.78 20.66
C LYS A 67 0.70 -1.26 21.17
N LEU A 68 1.82 -1.66 20.57
CA LEU A 68 3.14 -1.12 20.89
C LEU A 68 3.17 0.40 20.71
N TYR A 69 2.76 0.90 19.54
CA TYR A 69 2.80 2.34 19.24
C TYR A 69 1.88 3.13 20.19
N SER A 70 0.68 2.63 20.45
CA SER A 70 -0.26 3.25 21.40
C SER A 70 0.32 3.30 22.81
N LYS A 71 0.93 2.20 23.27
CA LYS A 71 1.57 2.12 24.58
C LYS A 71 2.76 3.07 24.66
N TRP A 72 3.64 3.07 23.66
CA TRP A 72 4.83 3.94 23.61
C TRP A 72 4.46 5.41 23.68
N LEU A 73 3.52 5.86 22.84
CA LEU A 73 3.04 7.24 22.86
C LEU A 73 2.33 7.61 24.16
N SER A 74 1.78 6.64 24.90
CA SER A 74 1.19 6.88 26.22
C SER A 74 2.25 7.04 27.32
N VAL A 75 3.37 6.32 27.26
CA VAL A 75 4.42 6.37 28.30
C VAL A 75 5.51 7.39 28.01
N SER A 76 5.62 7.85 26.76
CA SER A 76 6.58 8.85 26.29
C SER A 76 5.85 10.03 25.63
N PRO A 77 5.40 11.03 26.43
CA PRO A 77 4.71 12.22 25.91
C PRO A 77 5.56 13.06 24.94
N GLU A 78 6.88 13.05 25.14
CA GLU A 78 7.89 13.74 24.32
C GLU A 78 8.45 12.86 23.19
N ALA A 79 7.75 11.79 22.82
CA ALA A 79 8.18 10.90 21.73
C ALA A 79 8.34 11.67 20.43
N THR A 80 9.44 11.43 19.71
CA THR A 80 9.78 12.09 18.44
C THR A 80 10.05 11.08 17.33
N TRP A 81 10.06 11.53 16.07
CA TRP A 81 10.55 10.71 14.96
C TRP A 81 12.04 10.35 15.09
N ASN A 82 12.84 11.20 15.72
CA ASN A 82 14.24 10.90 16.03
C ASN A 82 14.39 9.65 16.90
N ASP A 83 13.48 9.42 17.85
CA ASP A 83 13.46 8.21 18.68
C ASP A 83 13.21 6.95 17.84
N VAL A 84 12.29 7.04 16.87
CA VAL A 84 11.98 5.95 15.93
C VAL A 84 13.21 5.62 15.08
N ILE A 85 13.82 6.64 14.46
CA ILE A 85 15.01 6.50 13.61
C ILE A 85 16.17 5.91 14.43
N THR A 86 16.35 6.36 15.66
CA THR A 86 17.39 5.86 16.57
C THR A 86 17.15 4.39 16.92
N ALA A 87 15.93 4.01 17.28
CA ALA A 87 15.57 2.63 17.58
C ALA A 87 15.81 1.70 16.39
N LEU A 88 15.46 2.12 15.17
CA LEU A 88 15.74 1.37 13.93
C LEU A 88 17.24 1.20 13.68
N LYS A 89 18.04 2.26 13.86
CA LYS A 89 19.51 2.20 13.70
C LYS A 89 20.17 1.26 14.72
N ILE A 90 19.71 1.27 15.97
CA ILE A 90 20.17 0.30 17.00
C ILE A 90 19.90 -1.14 16.55
N ARG A 91 18.77 -1.35 15.87
CA ARG A 91 18.37 -2.65 15.30
C ARG A 91 19.00 -2.97 13.95
N ARG A 92 19.86 -2.10 13.41
CA ARG A 92 20.48 -2.21 12.09
C ARG A 92 19.48 -2.20 10.93
N GLU A 93 18.26 -1.69 11.16
CA GLU A 93 17.25 -1.40 10.14
C GLU A 93 17.61 -0.08 9.42
N ASN A 94 18.85 0.02 8.92
CA ASN A 94 19.42 1.28 8.43
C ASN A 94 18.70 1.79 7.19
N THR A 95 18.24 0.91 6.31
CA THR A 95 17.46 1.27 5.12
C THR A 95 16.12 1.88 5.51
N LEU A 96 15.38 1.23 6.41
CA LEU A 96 14.09 1.74 6.89
C LEU A 96 14.25 3.07 7.65
N ALA A 97 15.29 3.17 8.48
CA ALA A 97 15.62 4.41 9.19
C ALA A 97 15.93 5.56 8.24
N GLN A 98 16.67 5.28 7.16
CA GLN A 98 17.03 6.27 6.16
C GLN A 98 15.81 6.70 5.34
N ASN A 99 14.97 5.76 4.92
CA ASN A 99 13.72 6.06 4.20
C ASN A 99 12.79 6.96 5.04
N ILE A 100 12.61 6.64 6.33
CA ILE A 100 11.80 7.47 7.24
C ILE A 100 12.41 8.87 7.41
N LYS A 101 13.73 8.95 7.53
CA LYS A 101 14.44 10.22 7.61
C LYS A 101 14.23 11.06 6.34
N GLU A 102 14.31 10.46 5.15
CA GLU A 102 14.09 11.13 3.87
C GLU A 102 12.63 11.59 3.69
N MET A 103 11.66 10.80 4.16
CA MET A 103 10.24 11.18 4.19
C MET A 103 9.98 12.40 5.09
N ILE A 104 10.69 12.52 6.21
CA ILE A 104 10.58 13.63 7.18
C ILE A 104 11.34 14.88 6.70
N GLU A 105 12.53 14.70 6.14
CA GLU A 105 13.38 15.82 5.67
C GLU A 105 12.90 16.41 4.33
N GLY A 106 11.76 15.94 3.79
CA GLY A 106 11.13 16.51 2.60
C GLY A 106 11.92 16.28 1.31
N HIS A 107 12.80 15.28 1.30
CA HIS A 107 13.58 14.92 0.13
C HIS A 107 13.30 13.48 -0.31
N PRO A 108 12.19 13.23 -1.02
CA PRO A 108 12.35 12.44 -2.22
C PRO A 108 13.32 13.25 -3.11
N SER A 109 14.17 12.59 -3.88
CA SER A 109 14.78 13.25 -5.03
C SER A 109 13.67 13.58 -6.05
N VAL A 110 12.87 14.59 -5.74
CA VAL A 110 11.95 15.26 -6.65
C VAL A 110 12.83 16.22 -7.45
N PRO A 111 12.85 16.13 -8.78
CA PRO A 111 13.43 17.20 -9.57
C PRO A 111 12.67 18.49 -9.22
N ASN A 112 13.39 19.49 -8.72
CA ASN A 112 12.96 20.85 -8.40
C ASN A 112 11.48 21.14 -8.65
N ALA A 113 10.73 21.41 -7.58
CA ALA A 113 9.44 22.07 -7.64
C ALA A 113 9.57 23.36 -8.46
N SER A 114 9.29 23.26 -9.75
CA SER A 114 9.19 24.39 -10.65
C SER A 114 7.85 25.05 -10.40
N THR A 115 7.68 25.78 -9.29
CA THR A 115 6.64 26.82 -9.13
C THR A 115 5.26 26.49 -9.72
N GLY A 116 4.82 25.24 -9.59
CA GLY A 116 3.65 24.70 -10.28
C GLY A 116 2.49 24.63 -9.30
N THR A 117 1.36 25.21 -9.66
CA THR A 117 0.10 25.10 -8.92
C THR A 117 -0.27 23.63 -8.73
N ALA A 118 -0.50 23.22 -7.48
CA ALA A 118 -1.08 21.91 -7.17
C ALA A 118 -2.46 21.78 -7.84
N VAL A 119 -2.75 20.60 -8.38
CA VAL A 119 -4.02 20.30 -9.03
C VAL A 119 -4.85 19.44 -8.09
N GLU A 120 -6.03 19.93 -7.74
CA GLU A 120 -6.95 19.19 -6.87
C GLU A 120 -7.86 18.29 -7.71
N ILE A 121 -8.04 17.05 -7.25
CA ILE A 121 -9.01 16.10 -7.80
C ILE A 121 -9.92 15.59 -6.69
N MET A 122 -11.19 15.34 -7.04
CA MET A 122 -12.20 14.83 -6.12
C MET A 122 -13.05 13.77 -6.81
N PHE A 123 -13.73 12.95 -6.01
CA PHE A 123 -14.89 12.22 -6.52
C PHE A 123 -15.97 13.20 -6.96
N ASN A 124 -16.83 12.76 -7.87
CA ASN A 124 -17.87 13.61 -8.44
C ASN A 124 -18.94 14.02 -7.40
N THR A 125 -19.28 13.10 -6.48
CA THR A 125 -20.10 13.40 -5.29
C THR A 125 -19.61 12.60 -4.09
N GLN A 126 -20.09 12.96 -2.89
CA GLN A 126 -19.86 12.19 -1.67
C GLN A 126 -20.44 10.77 -1.77
N GLU A 127 -21.62 10.60 -2.36
CA GLU A 127 -22.24 9.28 -2.54
C GLU A 127 -21.42 8.39 -3.48
N ASP A 128 -20.86 8.96 -4.55
CA ASP A 128 -19.96 8.23 -5.45
C ASP A 128 -18.70 7.75 -4.70
N GLU A 129 -18.14 8.58 -3.82
CA GLU A 129 -17.01 8.24 -2.96
C GLU A 129 -17.34 7.09 -1.99
N GLU A 130 -18.49 7.15 -1.32
CA GLU A 130 -18.96 6.11 -0.40
C GLU A 130 -19.19 4.77 -1.11
N GLU A 131 -19.76 4.79 -2.32
CA GLU A 131 -19.95 3.58 -3.14
C GLU A 131 -18.61 2.97 -3.59
N VAL A 132 -17.65 3.81 -3.98
CA VAL A 132 -16.29 3.39 -4.35
C VAL A 132 -15.60 2.74 -3.15
N LEU A 133 -15.66 3.38 -1.97
CA LEU A 133 -15.11 2.84 -0.73
C LEU A 133 -15.72 1.47 -0.39
N HIS A 134 -17.04 1.37 -0.43
CA HIS A 134 -17.74 0.12 -0.13
C HIS A 134 -17.32 -0.99 -1.11
N SER A 135 -17.29 -0.68 -2.41
CA SER A 135 -16.90 -1.63 -3.46
C SER A 135 -15.45 -2.10 -3.30
N LEU A 136 -14.53 -1.17 -3.03
CA LEU A 136 -13.12 -1.46 -2.77
C LEU A 136 -12.95 -2.39 -1.57
N THR A 137 -13.65 -2.11 -0.48
CA THR A 137 -13.61 -2.91 0.75
C THR A 137 -14.12 -4.33 0.51
N GLU A 138 -15.25 -4.48 -0.18
CA GLU A 138 -15.84 -5.78 -0.50
C GLU A 138 -14.97 -6.59 -1.47
N LEU A 139 -14.36 -5.93 -2.46
CA LEU A 139 -13.43 -6.57 -3.39
C LEU A 139 -12.18 -7.06 -2.66
N ASN A 140 -11.59 -6.26 -1.77
CA ASN A 140 -10.40 -6.63 -1.01
C ASN A 140 -10.66 -7.81 -0.07
N LYS A 141 -11.78 -7.81 0.66
CA LYS A 141 -12.19 -8.94 1.53
C LYS A 141 -12.42 -10.22 0.72
N SER A 142 -13.13 -10.10 -0.41
CA SER A 142 -13.42 -11.23 -1.30
C SER A 142 -12.12 -11.82 -1.86
N PHE A 143 -11.18 -10.97 -2.27
CA PHE A 143 -9.88 -11.42 -2.77
C PHE A 143 -9.04 -12.10 -1.70
N THR A 144 -9.00 -11.55 -0.49
CA THR A 144 -8.29 -12.16 0.64
C THR A 144 -8.79 -13.58 0.90
N SER A 145 -10.10 -13.76 0.88
CA SER A 145 -10.74 -15.06 1.06
C SER A 145 -10.40 -16.01 -0.10
N LEU A 146 -10.42 -15.51 -1.33
CA LEU A 146 -10.09 -16.30 -2.53
C LEU A 146 -8.61 -16.71 -2.56
N MET A 147 -7.70 -15.80 -2.22
CA MET A 147 -6.26 -16.05 -2.16
C MET A 147 -5.89 -17.07 -1.11
N LEU A 148 -6.55 -17.08 0.05
CA LEU A 148 -6.36 -18.12 1.06
C LEU A 148 -6.60 -19.50 0.45
N LYS A 149 -7.75 -19.66 -0.21
CA LYS A 149 -8.13 -20.93 -0.80
C LYS A 149 -7.24 -21.34 -1.99
N VAL A 150 -6.82 -20.37 -2.83
CA VAL A 150 -5.84 -20.61 -3.91
C VAL A 150 -4.53 -21.14 -3.34
N ARG A 151 -4.01 -20.50 -2.28
CA ARG A 151 -2.77 -20.95 -1.62
C ARG A 151 -2.92 -22.36 -1.04
N THR A 152 -4.01 -22.64 -0.34
CA THR A 152 -4.31 -24.00 0.17
C THR A 152 -4.31 -25.03 -0.95
N ALA A 153 -4.92 -24.75 -2.09
CA ALA A 153 -4.96 -25.69 -3.20
C ALA A 153 -3.60 -25.93 -3.84
N PHE A 154 -2.74 -24.91 -3.93
CA PHE A 154 -1.36 -25.09 -4.35
C PHE A 154 -0.55 -25.90 -3.33
N ASP A 155 -0.72 -25.66 -2.03
CA ASP A 155 -0.05 -26.43 -0.97
C ASP A 155 -0.42 -27.92 -1.07
N GLU A 156 -1.71 -28.25 -1.22
CA GLU A 156 -2.19 -29.63 -1.37
C GLU A 156 -1.66 -30.30 -2.64
N LYS A 157 -1.63 -29.57 -3.76
CA LYS A 157 -1.13 -30.06 -5.04
C LYS A 157 0.38 -30.33 -5.00
N VAL A 158 1.16 -29.42 -4.44
CA VAL A 158 2.62 -29.59 -4.29
C VAL A 158 2.96 -30.69 -3.28
N ALA A 159 2.19 -30.83 -2.20
CA ALA A 159 2.34 -31.95 -1.27
C ALA A 159 2.08 -33.31 -1.95
N SER A 160 1.13 -33.35 -2.89
CA SER A 160 0.78 -34.56 -3.64
C SER A 160 1.76 -34.87 -4.78
N ASP A 161 2.32 -33.85 -5.43
CA ASP A 161 3.35 -33.96 -6.47
C ASP A 161 4.45 -32.91 -6.27
N PRO A 162 5.55 -33.26 -5.58
CA PRO A 162 6.65 -32.33 -5.32
C PRO A 162 7.33 -31.78 -6.58
N LYS A 163 7.19 -32.42 -7.74
CA LYS A 163 7.75 -31.90 -9.01
C LYS A 163 6.99 -30.66 -9.49
N LEU A 164 5.73 -30.50 -9.08
CA LEU A 164 4.89 -29.37 -9.47
C LEU A 164 5.51 -28.03 -9.06
N LEU A 165 6.24 -27.95 -7.95
CA LEU A 165 6.92 -26.72 -7.54
C LEU A 165 7.97 -26.28 -8.59
N ILE A 166 8.68 -27.24 -9.19
CA ILE A 166 9.66 -26.96 -10.24
C ILE A 166 8.94 -26.42 -11.49
N ASP A 167 7.78 -26.97 -11.82
CA ASP A 167 7.01 -26.54 -12.98
C ASP A 167 6.36 -25.16 -12.76
N ILE A 168 5.85 -24.88 -11.56
CA ILE A 168 5.33 -23.56 -11.16
C ILE A 168 6.43 -22.50 -11.26
N THR A 169 7.59 -22.75 -10.65
CA THR A 169 8.71 -21.77 -10.65
C THR A 169 9.21 -21.48 -12.07
N ARG A 170 9.39 -22.52 -12.90
CA ARG A 170 9.76 -22.36 -14.32
C ARG A 170 8.70 -21.63 -15.14
N TRP A 171 7.42 -21.94 -14.90
CA TRP A 171 6.32 -21.26 -15.58
C TRP A 171 6.30 -19.79 -15.23
N ILE A 172 6.44 -19.41 -13.95
CA ILE A 172 6.49 -18.02 -13.52
C ILE A 172 7.72 -17.31 -14.12
N GLU A 173 8.91 -17.93 -14.07
CA GLU A 173 10.11 -17.33 -14.66
C GLU A 173 9.94 -17.10 -16.17
N THR A 174 9.33 -18.05 -16.88
CA THR A 174 9.03 -17.91 -18.31
C THR A 174 7.99 -16.82 -18.56
N TYR A 175 6.90 -16.81 -17.78
CA TYR A 175 5.79 -15.85 -17.90
C TYR A 175 6.25 -14.42 -17.61
N MET A 176 7.11 -14.25 -16.61
CA MET A 176 7.63 -12.95 -16.16
C MET A 176 8.92 -12.53 -16.89
N ASN A 177 9.47 -13.39 -17.77
CA ASN A 177 10.76 -13.20 -18.42
C ASN A 177 11.91 -12.95 -17.42
N TRP A 178 11.95 -13.75 -16.36
CA TRP A 178 13.01 -13.73 -15.34
C TRP A 178 14.06 -14.81 -15.60
N THR A 179 15.26 -14.59 -15.07
CA THR A 179 16.34 -15.58 -15.09
C THR A 179 16.71 -15.93 -13.65
N ASP A 180 16.51 -17.19 -13.28
CA ASP A 180 16.91 -17.81 -12.02
C ASP A 180 16.39 -17.12 -10.73
N LYS A 181 15.37 -16.27 -10.81
CA LYS A 181 14.83 -15.49 -9.67
C LYS A 181 14.10 -16.37 -8.64
N LEU A 182 13.60 -17.53 -9.05
CA LEU A 182 12.86 -18.47 -8.20
C LEU A 182 13.65 -19.77 -7.94
N THR A 183 14.95 -19.79 -8.25
CA THR A 183 15.79 -20.96 -8.05
C THR A 183 15.80 -21.39 -6.59
N ASN A 184 15.37 -22.62 -6.33
CA ASN A 184 15.23 -23.22 -4.99
C ASN A 184 14.21 -22.49 -4.07
N ALA A 185 13.34 -21.63 -4.61
CA ALA A 185 12.29 -21.00 -3.81
C ALA A 185 11.26 -22.04 -3.35
N SER A 186 10.85 -21.96 -2.09
CA SER A 186 9.66 -22.68 -1.63
C SER A 186 8.40 -22.10 -2.29
N LEU A 187 7.27 -22.79 -2.20
CA LEU A 187 5.99 -22.25 -2.70
C LEU A 187 5.63 -20.92 -2.02
N ASN A 188 5.82 -20.83 -0.69
CA ASN A 188 5.57 -19.59 0.05
C ASN A 188 6.51 -18.46 -0.35
N GLU A 189 7.81 -18.76 -0.53
CA GLU A 189 8.77 -17.74 -1.02
C GLU A 189 8.44 -17.32 -2.45
N THR A 190 7.98 -18.25 -3.30
CA THR A 190 7.51 -17.95 -4.65
C THR A 190 6.37 -16.94 -4.60
N PHE A 191 5.34 -17.17 -3.78
CA PHE A 191 4.22 -16.24 -3.61
C PHE A 191 4.64 -14.87 -3.08
N LYS A 192 5.65 -14.79 -2.20
CA LYS A 192 6.21 -13.51 -1.75
C LYS A 192 6.91 -12.78 -2.90
N ILE A 193 7.71 -13.47 -3.69
CA ILE A 193 8.46 -12.88 -4.81
C ILE A 193 7.54 -12.35 -5.91
N ILE A 194 6.40 -13.02 -6.15
CA ILE A 194 5.41 -12.57 -7.14
C ILE A 194 4.36 -11.59 -6.59
N HIS A 195 4.34 -11.35 -5.28
CA HIS A 195 3.37 -10.46 -4.64
C HIS A 195 3.29 -9.06 -5.26
N PRO A 196 4.40 -8.41 -5.69
CA PRO A 196 4.33 -7.09 -6.33
C PRO A 196 3.66 -7.07 -7.70
N PHE A 197 3.38 -8.24 -8.29
CA PHE A 197 2.87 -8.38 -9.65
C PHE A 197 1.40 -8.76 -9.71
N TYR A 198 0.71 -8.76 -8.56
CA TYR A 198 -0.74 -8.90 -8.50
C TYR A 198 -1.30 -8.18 -7.28
N ASP A 199 -2.55 -7.76 -7.37
CA ASP A 199 -3.31 -7.27 -6.24
C ASP A 199 -4.79 -7.67 -6.38
N PHE A 200 -5.66 -7.15 -5.51
CA PHE A 200 -7.09 -7.45 -5.58
C PHE A 200 -7.79 -6.77 -6.77
N ILE A 201 -7.16 -5.78 -7.40
CA ILE A 201 -7.65 -5.04 -8.57
C ILE A 201 -7.18 -5.71 -9.86
N ASP A 202 -5.90 -6.04 -9.97
CA ASP A 202 -5.31 -6.85 -11.03
C ASP A 202 -4.77 -8.17 -10.49
N CYS A 203 -5.61 -9.19 -10.59
CA CYS A 203 -5.28 -10.57 -10.19
C CYS A 203 -4.92 -11.46 -11.39
N SER A 204 -4.56 -10.88 -12.54
CA SER A 204 -4.35 -11.63 -13.78
C SER A 204 -3.29 -12.72 -13.64
N LEU A 205 -2.17 -12.43 -12.99
CA LEU A 205 -1.11 -13.43 -12.74
C LEU A 205 -1.63 -14.64 -11.95
N ILE A 206 -2.44 -14.41 -10.91
CA ILE A 206 -3.01 -15.49 -10.09
C ILE A 206 -4.01 -16.32 -10.89
N VAL A 207 -4.83 -15.66 -11.72
CA VAL A 207 -5.80 -16.33 -12.59
C VAL A 207 -5.08 -17.23 -13.59
N ASP A 208 -4.12 -16.68 -14.33
CA ASP A 208 -3.38 -17.39 -15.38
C ASP A 208 -2.58 -18.57 -14.80
N MET A 209 -1.94 -18.38 -13.64
CA MET A 209 -1.24 -19.46 -12.94
C MET A 209 -2.21 -20.55 -12.47
N SER A 210 -3.38 -20.18 -11.94
CA SER A 210 -4.39 -21.13 -11.48
C SER A 210 -5.05 -21.90 -12.63
N GLU A 211 -5.20 -21.28 -13.80
CA GLU A 211 -5.70 -21.95 -15.01
C GLU A 211 -4.78 -23.10 -15.44
N VAL A 212 -3.47 -22.95 -15.27
CA VAL A 212 -2.48 -23.97 -15.63
C VAL A 212 -2.42 -25.09 -14.61
N PHE A 213 -2.40 -24.77 -13.32
CA PHE A 213 -2.06 -25.73 -12.27
C PHE A 213 -3.24 -26.22 -11.41
N LEU A 214 -4.35 -25.47 -11.39
CA LEU A 214 -5.51 -25.72 -10.53
C LEU A 214 -6.81 -25.95 -11.31
N GLN A 215 -6.75 -26.28 -12.60
CA GLN A 215 -7.93 -26.44 -13.45
C GLN A 215 -8.96 -27.47 -12.93
N ASP A 216 -8.45 -28.51 -12.26
CA ASP A 216 -9.25 -29.60 -11.70
C ASP A 216 -9.52 -29.44 -10.19
N SER A 217 -9.04 -28.35 -9.58
CA SER A 217 -9.19 -28.12 -8.13
C SER A 217 -10.57 -27.55 -7.78
N VAL A 218 -11.21 -28.12 -6.76
CA VAL A 218 -12.58 -27.81 -6.31
C VAL A 218 -12.54 -27.24 -4.88
N PHE A 219 -13.39 -26.26 -4.58
CA PHE A 219 -13.44 -25.56 -3.28
C PHE A 219 -14.09 -26.35 -2.14
N SER A 220 -15.08 -27.18 -2.46
CA SER A 220 -15.94 -27.84 -1.47
C SER A 220 -16.88 -28.86 -2.14
N ASP A 221 -17.65 -29.59 -1.32
CA ASP A 221 -18.67 -30.58 -1.73
C ASP A 221 -19.74 -30.02 -2.69
N ASP A 222 -19.82 -28.70 -2.86
CA ASP A 222 -20.70 -27.98 -3.78
C ASP A 222 -20.16 -27.91 -5.23
N GLY A 223 -18.94 -28.42 -5.50
CA GLY A 223 -18.43 -28.68 -6.85
C GLY A 223 -17.88 -27.46 -7.59
N TRP A 224 -17.75 -26.31 -6.93
CA TRP A 224 -17.24 -25.09 -7.55
C TRP A 224 -15.71 -25.11 -7.73
N ARG A 225 -15.24 -24.76 -8.93
CA ARG A 225 -13.81 -24.80 -9.30
C ARG A 225 -13.11 -23.49 -8.97
N ILE A 226 -11.87 -23.59 -8.48
CA ILE A 226 -11.03 -22.45 -8.09
C ILE A 226 -10.88 -21.43 -9.21
N VAL A 227 -10.58 -21.93 -10.41
CA VAL A 227 -10.41 -21.12 -11.62
C VAL A 227 -11.70 -20.35 -11.95
N SER A 228 -12.87 -20.95 -11.77
CA SER A 228 -14.15 -20.30 -12.09
C SER A 228 -14.45 -19.13 -11.16
N GLU A 229 -14.20 -19.26 -9.85
CA GLU A 229 -14.36 -18.13 -8.93
C GLU A 229 -13.36 -17.01 -9.22
N LEU A 230 -12.10 -17.34 -9.52
CA LEU A 230 -11.09 -16.36 -9.94
C LEU A 230 -11.50 -15.60 -11.20
N GLN A 231 -12.03 -16.28 -12.20
CA GLN A 231 -12.52 -15.65 -13.43
C GLN A 231 -13.75 -14.75 -13.18
N ILE A 232 -14.67 -15.17 -12.31
CA ILE A 232 -15.82 -14.36 -11.90
C ILE A 232 -15.35 -13.12 -11.14
N TYR A 233 -14.39 -13.29 -10.23
CA TYR A 233 -13.78 -12.20 -9.48
C TYR A 233 -13.13 -11.20 -10.44
N LYS A 234 -12.23 -11.64 -11.33
CA LYS A 234 -11.59 -10.80 -12.36
C LYS A 234 -12.61 -10.00 -13.18
N LYS A 235 -13.73 -10.62 -13.59
CA LYS A 235 -14.83 -9.93 -14.30
C LYS A 235 -15.50 -8.86 -13.43
N LYS A 236 -15.78 -9.16 -12.16
CA LYS A 236 -16.36 -8.21 -11.20
C LYS A 236 -15.44 -7.01 -11.00
N THR A 237 -14.16 -7.25 -10.82
CA THR A 237 -13.13 -6.22 -10.61
C THR A 237 -12.94 -5.35 -11.84
N ASN A 238 -12.88 -5.95 -13.04
CA ASN A 238 -12.86 -5.20 -14.30
C ASN A 238 -14.10 -4.31 -14.46
N LYS A 239 -15.30 -4.84 -14.19
CA LYS A 239 -16.53 -4.04 -14.24
C LYS A 239 -16.48 -2.86 -13.27
N PHE A 240 -15.90 -3.04 -12.08
CA PHE A 240 -15.71 -1.96 -11.12
C PHE A 240 -14.73 -0.89 -11.61
N ARG A 241 -13.56 -1.29 -12.15
CA ARG A 241 -12.55 -0.37 -12.73
C ARG A 241 -13.12 0.52 -13.83
N PHE A 242 -14.03 -0.02 -14.64
CA PHE A 242 -14.68 0.71 -15.74
C PHE A 242 -16.07 1.24 -15.37
N SER A 243 -16.43 1.27 -14.08
CA SER A 243 -17.68 1.87 -13.62
C SER A 243 -17.64 3.39 -13.80
N ALA A 244 -18.81 4.02 -13.94
CA ALA A 244 -18.90 5.47 -14.13
C ALA A 244 -18.20 6.28 -13.01
N LYS A 245 -18.23 5.79 -11.77
CA LYS A 245 -17.65 6.44 -10.59
C LYS A 245 -16.13 6.43 -10.63
N VAL A 246 -15.53 5.27 -10.97
CA VAL A 246 -14.08 5.15 -11.14
C VAL A 246 -13.62 5.84 -12.43
N HIS A 247 -14.46 5.84 -13.48
CA HIS A 247 -14.15 6.48 -14.75
C HIS A 247 -13.93 7.99 -14.60
N HIS A 248 -14.72 8.68 -13.79
CA HIS A 248 -14.51 10.10 -13.52
C HIS A 248 -13.14 10.38 -12.87
N LEU A 249 -12.77 9.60 -11.85
CA LEU A 249 -11.45 9.68 -11.21
C LEU A 249 -10.33 9.40 -12.23
N ASN A 250 -10.49 8.35 -13.03
CA ASN A 250 -9.54 7.96 -14.06
C ASN A 250 -9.33 9.07 -15.10
N GLU A 251 -10.42 9.64 -15.64
CA GLU A 251 -10.32 10.74 -16.61
C GLU A 251 -9.68 11.99 -15.97
N SER A 252 -10.04 12.31 -14.73
CA SER A 252 -9.42 13.42 -13.99
C SER A 252 -7.90 13.25 -13.88
N LEU A 253 -7.45 12.07 -13.42
CA LEU A 253 -6.03 11.74 -13.36
C LEU A 253 -5.36 11.79 -14.74
N LYS A 254 -6.01 11.21 -15.75
CA LYS A 254 -5.53 11.13 -17.12
C LYS A 254 -5.30 12.49 -17.76
N THR A 255 -6.22 13.43 -17.58
CA THR A 255 -6.02 14.80 -18.09
C THR A 255 -4.78 15.48 -17.53
N ILE A 256 -4.36 15.10 -16.32
CA ILE A 256 -3.14 15.62 -15.68
C ILE A 256 -1.92 14.88 -16.21
N TYR A 257 -1.85 13.56 -16.05
CA TYR A 257 -0.60 12.84 -16.34
C TYR A 257 -0.27 12.77 -17.83
N GLU A 258 -1.25 12.71 -18.75
CA GLU A 258 -1.00 12.53 -20.19
C GLU A 258 -0.11 13.62 -20.78
N GLN A 259 -0.26 14.85 -20.29
CA GLN A 259 0.52 16.00 -20.73
C GLN A 259 1.98 15.94 -20.25
N HIS A 260 2.26 15.12 -19.23
CA HIS A 260 3.53 15.04 -18.52
C HIS A 260 4.23 13.68 -18.65
N ILE A 261 3.63 12.69 -19.35
CA ILE A 261 4.26 11.39 -19.65
C ILE A 261 5.67 11.55 -20.25
N PRO A 262 5.92 12.46 -21.22
CA PRO A 262 7.26 12.61 -21.81
C PRO A 262 8.32 13.14 -20.84
N ASP A 263 7.91 13.86 -19.79
CA ASP A 263 8.79 14.50 -18.82
C ASP A 263 8.07 14.65 -17.47
N THR A 264 8.17 13.61 -16.65
CA THR A 264 7.51 13.54 -15.33
C THR A 264 8.05 14.57 -14.34
N SER A 265 9.21 15.18 -14.60
CA SER A 265 9.76 16.23 -13.73
C SER A 265 8.91 17.50 -13.69
N LYS A 266 8.05 17.68 -14.71
CA LYS A 266 7.11 18.81 -14.81
C LYS A 266 5.72 18.47 -14.29
N MET A 267 5.52 17.25 -13.79
CA MET A 267 4.22 16.82 -13.31
C MET A 267 3.80 17.66 -12.10
N PRO A 268 2.61 18.26 -12.11
CA PRO A 268 2.15 19.00 -10.94
C PRO A 268 1.87 18.03 -9.80
N MET A 269 1.96 18.54 -8.57
CA MET A 269 1.43 17.81 -7.41
C MET A 269 -0.09 17.67 -7.56
N ILE A 270 -0.57 16.44 -7.45
CA ILE A 270 -1.97 16.04 -7.49
C ILE A 270 -2.42 15.87 -6.04
N VAL A 271 -3.42 16.63 -5.63
CA VAL A 271 -4.04 16.52 -4.31
C VAL A 271 -5.41 15.88 -4.48
N MET A 272 -5.55 14.62 -4.08
CA MET A 272 -6.83 13.93 -4.05
C MET A 272 -7.57 14.28 -2.76
N LYS A 273 -8.59 15.12 -2.88
CA LYS A 273 -9.48 15.49 -1.77
C LYS A 273 -10.62 14.49 -1.67
N LEU A 274 -10.74 13.90 -0.50
CA LEU A 274 -11.85 13.03 -0.11
C LEU A 274 -12.87 13.84 0.67
N HIS A 275 -14.16 13.62 0.42
CA HIS A 275 -15.26 14.25 1.15
C HIS A 275 -15.30 13.77 2.60
N ASN A 276 -14.95 12.50 2.84
CA ASN A 276 -14.97 11.91 4.17
C ASN A 276 -13.58 11.47 4.65
N PRO A 277 -13.33 11.43 5.96
CA PRO A 277 -12.12 10.83 6.51
C PRO A 277 -12.11 9.32 6.28
N TRP A 278 -11.13 8.82 5.54
CA TRP A 278 -10.91 7.38 5.34
C TRP A 278 -9.86 6.88 6.34
N ASP A 279 -10.07 5.69 6.90
CA ASP A 279 -9.05 5.05 7.71
C ASP A 279 -7.83 4.62 6.88
N SER A 280 -6.72 4.31 7.56
CA SER A 280 -5.46 3.93 6.92
C SER A 280 -5.58 2.72 5.98
N SER A 281 -6.46 1.76 6.29
CA SER A 281 -6.64 0.59 5.44
C SER A 281 -7.41 0.95 4.17
N ASN A 282 -8.40 1.82 4.27
CA ASN A 282 -9.17 2.31 3.12
C ASN A 282 -8.30 3.16 2.20
N ILE A 283 -7.42 3.99 2.75
CA ILE A 283 -6.43 4.76 1.97
C ILE A 283 -5.49 3.84 1.19
N LYS A 284 -5.01 2.74 1.79
CA LYS A 284 -4.17 1.75 1.10
C LYS A 284 -4.93 1.06 -0.06
N VAL A 285 -6.19 0.74 0.15
CA VAL A 285 -7.01 0.10 -0.88
C VAL A 285 -7.33 1.09 -2.02
N LEU A 286 -7.50 2.38 -1.71
CA LEU A 286 -7.61 3.46 -2.70
C LEU A 286 -6.30 3.68 -3.47
N SER A 287 -5.16 3.67 -2.77
CA SER A 287 -3.87 3.86 -3.43
C SER A 287 -3.59 2.77 -4.46
N LEU A 288 -3.97 1.52 -4.17
CA LEU A 288 -3.93 0.41 -5.13
C LEU A 288 -4.84 0.66 -6.33
N LEU A 289 -6.03 1.23 -6.13
CA LEU A 289 -6.89 1.63 -7.25
C LEU A 289 -6.21 2.67 -8.11
N ILE A 290 -5.73 3.76 -7.50
CA ILE A 290 -5.05 4.86 -8.19
C ILE A 290 -3.84 4.33 -8.98
N HIS A 291 -3.02 3.47 -8.36
CA HIS A 291 -1.90 2.79 -9.02
C HIS A 291 -2.36 2.07 -10.31
N ASN A 292 -3.46 1.33 -10.23
CA ASN A 292 -4.03 0.57 -11.35
C ASN A 292 -4.74 1.44 -12.42
N LEU A 293 -4.84 2.76 -12.25
CA LEU A 293 -5.37 3.69 -13.24
C LEU A 293 -4.29 4.32 -14.12
N PHE A 294 -3.01 4.22 -13.73
CA PHE A 294 -1.91 4.75 -14.51
C PHE A 294 -1.43 3.79 -15.61
N PRO A 295 -0.76 4.31 -16.65
CA PRO A 295 -0.12 3.48 -17.66
C PRO A 295 1.00 2.63 -17.08
N VAL A 296 1.09 1.38 -17.56
CA VAL A 296 2.16 0.45 -17.19
C VAL A 296 3.53 1.05 -17.51
N GLY A 297 4.43 1.08 -16.52
CA GLY A 297 5.79 1.63 -16.64
C GLY A 297 5.97 3.04 -16.08
N HIS A 298 4.88 3.74 -15.76
CA HIS A 298 4.93 5.08 -15.15
C HIS A 298 4.43 5.12 -13.70
N HIS A 299 4.03 3.96 -13.15
CA HIS A 299 3.44 3.84 -11.81
C HIS A 299 4.28 4.54 -10.74
N GLN A 300 5.53 4.12 -10.52
CA GLN A 300 6.35 4.64 -9.41
C GLN A 300 6.61 6.15 -9.53
N SER A 301 6.99 6.60 -10.72
CA SER A 301 7.27 8.01 -10.97
C SER A 301 6.05 8.90 -10.84
N THR A 302 4.84 8.37 -11.02
CA THR A 302 3.61 9.16 -10.98
C THR A 302 2.98 9.18 -9.59
N MET A 303 3.09 8.08 -8.85
CA MET A 303 2.56 7.99 -7.48
C MET A 303 3.24 8.97 -6.52
N ASN A 304 4.51 9.33 -6.76
CA ASN A 304 5.27 10.34 -6.01
C ASN A 304 4.69 11.76 -6.10
N TYR A 305 3.80 12.01 -7.06
CA TYR A 305 3.16 13.31 -7.24
C TYR A 305 1.75 13.33 -6.66
N ILE A 306 1.29 12.28 -5.99
CA ILE A 306 -0.08 12.20 -5.47
C ILE A 306 -0.06 12.24 -3.94
N THR A 307 -0.90 13.12 -3.41
CA THR A 307 -1.21 13.16 -1.98
C THR A 307 -2.70 13.05 -1.77
N ILE A 308 -3.14 12.37 -0.70
CA ILE A 308 -4.55 12.26 -0.33
C ILE A 308 -4.83 13.12 0.91
N SER A 309 -5.85 13.96 0.86
CA SER A 309 -6.29 14.83 1.97
C SER A 309 -7.80 14.74 2.17
N PHE A 310 -8.31 15.20 3.31
CA PHE A 310 -9.74 15.19 3.61
C PHE A 310 -10.35 16.60 3.60
N GLU A 311 -11.63 16.69 3.26
CA GLU A 311 -12.40 17.92 3.32
C GLU A 311 -12.49 18.42 4.77
N GLY A 312 -12.15 19.70 4.98
CA GLY A 312 -12.12 20.32 6.32
C GLY A 312 -10.87 20.02 7.16
N THR A 313 -9.88 19.28 6.63
CA THR A 313 -8.56 19.12 7.25
C THR A 313 -7.49 19.73 6.36
N ASP A 314 -7.24 21.03 6.51
CA ASP A 314 -6.25 21.74 5.70
C ASP A 314 -4.78 21.29 5.95
N ASN A 315 -4.54 20.37 6.88
CA ASN A 315 -3.20 20.06 7.43
C ASN A 315 -2.83 18.56 7.50
N VAL A 316 -3.58 17.65 6.88
CA VAL A 316 -3.24 16.21 6.87
C VAL A 316 -3.30 15.67 5.45
N SER A 317 -2.13 15.50 4.83
CA SER A 317 -1.98 14.84 3.54
C SER A 317 -1.17 13.56 3.69
N ILE A 318 -1.57 12.51 2.99
CA ILE A 318 -0.89 11.21 2.96
C ILE A 318 -0.21 11.09 1.60
N ASP A 319 1.13 11.00 1.60
CA ASP A 319 1.90 10.69 0.38
C ASP A 319 1.61 9.25 -0.06
N VAL A 320 1.24 9.11 -1.32
CA VAL A 320 0.87 7.83 -1.92
C VAL A 320 2.11 7.11 -2.47
N GLY A 321 3.16 7.82 -2.86
CA GLY A 321 4.41 7.24 -3.39
C GLY A 321 5.11 6.31 -2.39
N GLY A 322 5.28 6.78 -1.15
CA GLY A 322 5.88 6.00 -0.06
C GLY A 322 5.10 4.73 0.35
N ILE A 323 3.87 4.53 -0.14
CA ILE A 323 3.09 3.30 0.10
C ILE A 323 3.60 2.15 -0.80
N PHE A 324 4.19 2.44 -1.95
CA PHE A 324 4.59 1.44 -2.96
C PHE A 324 6.08 1.08 -2.94
N ASP A 325 6.95 1.88 -2.31
CA ASP A 325 8.40 1.64 -2.24
C ASP A 325 8.81 0.43 -1.35
N ASN A 326 7.84 -0.31 -0.78
CA ASN A 326 8.09 -1.47 0.09
C ASN A 326 7.40 -2.78 -0.38
N ALA A 327 7.05 -2.91 -1.67
CA ALA A 327 6.49 -4.15 -2.24
C ALA A 327 7.57 -5.10 -2.81
#